data_AF-A0AAV4LHJ8-F1
#
_entry.id   AF-A0AAV4LHJ8-F1
#
_cell.length_a   1.000
_cell.length_b   1.000
_cell.length_c   1.000
_cell.angle_alpha   90.00
_cell.angle_beta   90.00
_cell.angle_gamma   90.00
#
_symmetry.space_group_name_H-M   'P 1'
#
loop_
_entity.id
_entity.type
_entity.pdbx_description
1 polymer ?
#
loop_
_entity_poly.entity_id
_entity_poly.type
_entity_poly.pdbx_seq_one_letter_code
_entity_poly.pdbx_strand_id
1 'polypeptide(L)' 'MQIKHVQRDQSYTLWSLAQHARMSVEEIRRLVERGQLDSHYTDGELYVNGKDFLDWAEKQKGEQGHYQ' A
#
# COMPACT_ATOMS: atom_id res chain seq x y z
N MET A 1 6.74 1.93 -10.23
CA MET A 1 5.82 0.95 -9.58
C MET A 1 4.57 0.73 -10.43
N GLN A 2 4.17 -0.52 -10.68
CA GLN A 2 2.96 -0.87 -11.44
C GLN A 2 1.92 -1.49 -10.50
N ILE A 3 0.87 -0.73 -10.20
CA ILE A 3 -0.24 -1.16 -9.34
C ILE A 3 -1.42 -1.53 -10.23
N LYS A 4 -2.04 -2.69 -10.01
CA LYS A 4 -3.22 -3.14 -10.75
C LYS A 4 -4.30 -3.63 -9.78
N HIS A 5 -5.55 -3.29 -10.09
CA HIS A 5 -6.74 -3.79 -9.37
C HIS A 5 -6.84 -3.39 -7.89
N VAL A 6 -6.09 -2.36 -7.46
CA VAL A 6 -6.31 -1.71 -6.15
C VAL A 6 -7.31 -0.58 -6.34
N GLN A 7 -8.39 -0.59 -5.55
CA GLN A 7 -9.46 0.40 -5.58
C GLN A 7 -9.43 1.25 -4.31
N ARG A 8 -9.85 2.52 -4.41
CA ARG A 8 -9.77 3.49 -3.30
C ARG A 8 -10.75 3.18 -2.16
N ASP A 9 -11.86 2.51 -2.46
CA ASP A 9 -12.94 2.19 -1.53
C ASP A 9 -12.83 0.77 -0.94
N GLN A 10 -11.73 0.07 -1.20
CA GLN A 10 -11.51 -1.30 -0.75
C GLN A 10 -10.33 -1.38 0.22
N SER A 11 -10.32 -2.43 1.04
CA SER A 11 -9.20 -2.78 1.91
C SER A 11 -8.66 -4.15 1.54
N TYR A 12 -7.35 -4.32 1.66
CA TYR A 12 -6.63 -5.47 1.16
C TYR A 12 -5.76 -6.06 2.26
N THR A 13 -5.72 -7.39 2.35
CA THR A 13 -4.70 -8.05 3.18
C THR A 13 -3.30 -7.69 2.65
N LEU A 14 -2.28 -7.75 3.52
CA LEU A 14 -0.90 -7.52 3.09
C LEU A 14 -0.50 -8.39 1.87
N TRP A 15 -0.97 -9.65 1.85
CA TRP A 15 -0.67 -10.59 0.77
C TRP A 15 -1.32 -10.19 -0.56
N SER A 16 -2.61 -9.87 -0.56
CA SER A 16 -3.31 -9.48 -1.80
C SER A 16 -2.77 -8.16 -2.34
N LEU A 17 -2.50 -7.19 -1.45
CA LEU A 17 -1.93 -5.91 -1.84
C LEU A 17 -0.52 -6.06 -2.43
N ALA A 18 0.31 -6.93 -1.84
CA ALA A 18 1.64 -7.25 -2.35
C ALA A 18 1.58 -7.79 -3.80
N GLN A 19 0.65 -8.69 -4.09
CA GLN A 19 0.45 -9.20 -5.45
C GLN A 19 0.00 -8.10 -6.43
N HIS A 20 -0.98 -7.29 -6.03
CA HIS A 20 -1.52 -6.21 -6.86
C HIS A 20 -0.48 -5.11 -7.16
N ALA A 21 0.40 -4.83 -6.21
CA ALA A 21 1.45 -3.81 -6.31
C ALA A 21 2.79 -4.32 -6.85
N ARG A 22 2.95 -5.64 -6.99
CA ARG A 22 4.25 -6.30 -7.24
C ARG A 22 5.32 -5.90 -6.22
N MET A 23 4.93 -5.86 -4.94
CA MET A 23 5.79 -5.58 -3.80
C MET A 23 5.89 -6.82 -2.92
N SER A 24 6.88 -6.87 -2.03
CA SER A 24 6.91 -7.89 -0.98
C SER A 24 5.93 -7.57 0.15
N VAL A 25 5.44 -8.61 0.82
CA VAL A 25 4.61 -8.48 2.03
C VAL A 25 5.37 -7.73 3.12
N GLU A 26 6.68 -7.95 3.25
CA GLU A 26 7.51 -7.24 4.23
C GLU A 26 7.59 -5.74 3.97
N GLU A 27 7.71 -5.31 2.72
CA GLU A 27 7.74 -3.89 2.39
C GLU A 27 6.44 -3.21 2.82
N ILE A 28 5.29 -3.80 2.47
CA ILE A 28 3.99 -3.26 2.87
C ILE A 28 3.83 -3.26 4.39
N ARG A 29 4.27 -4.34 5.06
CA ARG A 29 4.26 -4.41 6.53
C ARG A 29 5.08 -3.28 7.15
N ARG A 30 6.27 -2.99 6.64
CA ARG A 30 7.11 -1.88 7.13
C ARG A 30 6.47 -0.52 6.91
N LEU A 31 5.74 -0.33 5.82
CA LEU A 31 5.00 0.93 5.58
C LEU A 31 3.91 1.13 6.64
N VAL A 32 3.17 0.07 6.97
CA VAL A 32 2.17 0.10 8.05
C VAL A 32 2.84 0.36 9.41
N GLU A 33 3.91 -0.37 9.74
CA GLU A 33 4.65 -0.20 11.01
C GLU A 33 5.23 1.21 11.19
N ARG A 34 5.57 1.88 10.09
CA ARG A 34 6.04 3.28 10.08
C ARG A 34 4.91 4.31 10.11
N GLY A 35 3.65 3.88 10.12
CA GLY A 35 2.48 4.75 10.05
C GLY A 35 2.31 5.45 8.70
N GLN A 36 2.90 4.92 7.63
CA GLN A 36 2.79 5.47 6.28
C GLN A 36 1.54 4.97 5.55
N LEU A 37 0.94 3.87 6.04
CA LEU A 37 -0.29 3.30 5.54
C LEU A 37 -1.26 3.05 6.68
N ASP A 38 -2.48 3.55 6.55
CA ASP A 38 -3.58 3.26 7.44
C ASP A 38 -4.03 1.80 7.28
N SER A 39 -4.29 1.17 8.42
CA SER A 39 -4.61 -0.25 8.49
C SER A 39 -5.48 -0.57 9.70
N HIS A 40 -6.23 -1.66 9.60
CA HIS A 40 -7.06 -2.16 10.67
C HIS A 40 -7.00 -3.68 10.73
N TYR A 41 -7.26 -4.23 11.92
CA TYR A 41 -7.38 -5.67 12.12
C TYR A 41 -8.84 -6.09 12.05
N THR A 42 -9.13 -7.09 11.23
CA THR A 42 -10.44 -7.77 11.16
C THR A 42 -10.19 -9.26 11.23
N ASP A 43 -10.85 -9.96 12.15
CA ASP A 43 -10.73 -11.41 12.34
C ASP A 43 -9.28 -11.94 12.47
N GLY A 44 -8.39 -11.12 13.03
CA GLY A 44 -6.96 -11.45 13.22
C GLY A 44 -6.07 -11.21 11.99
N GLU A 45 -6.64 -10.77 10.87
CA GLU A 45 -5.89 -10.36 9.67
C GLU A 45 -5.74 -8.84 9.58
N LEU A 46 -4.58 -8.40 9.11
CA LEU A 46 -4.28 -6.98 8.89
C LEU A 46 -4.70 -6.56 7.48
N TYR A 47 -5.56 -5.55 7.43
CA TYR A 47 -6.05 -4.95 6.19
C TYR A 47 -5.54 -3.53 6.03
N VAL A 48 -5.07 -3.20 4.83
CA VAL A 48 -4.59 -1.88 4.44
C VAL A 48 -5.63 -1.21 3.55
N ASN A 49 -5.88 0.08 3.80
CA ASN A 49 -6.81 0.87 2.98
C ASN A 49 -6.20 1.13 1.58
N GLY A 50 -6.92 0.73 0.53
CA GLY A 50 -6.48 0.89 -0.85
C GLY A 50 -6.30 2.36 -1.26
N LYS A 51 -7.11 3.29 -0.74
CA LYS A 51 -6.93 4.74 -0.98
C LYS A 51 -5.57 5.20 -0.48
N ASP A 52 -5.24 4.87 0.75
CA ASP A 52 -4.02 5.37 1.39
C ASP A 52 -2.76 4.78 0.74
N PHE A 53 -2.84 3.50 0.35
CA PHE A 53 -1.80 2.88 -0.46
C PHE A 53 -1.58 3.57 -1.82
N LEU A 54 -2.67 3.92 -2.51
CA LEU A 54 -2.59 4.64 -3.79
C LEU A 54 -2.04 6.06 -3.59
N ASP A 55 -2.48 6.78 -2.56
CA ASP A 55 -1.99 8.13 -2.24
C ASP A 55 -0.48 8.10 -1.87
N TRP A 56 -0.04 7.11 -1.09
CA TRP A 56 1.39 6.87 -0.83
C TRP A 56 2.16 6.60 -2.13
N ALA A 57 1.65 5.71 -2.98
CA ALA A 57 2.29 5.33 -4.24
C ALA A 57 2.46 6.52 -5.20
N GLU A 58 1.47 7.40 -5.26
CA GLU A 58 1.52 8.62 -6.06
C GLU A 58 2.58 9.60 -5.54
N LYS A 59 2.66 9.79 -4.22
CA LYS A 59 3.72 10.62 -3.59
C LYS A 59 5.11 10.10 -3.94
N GLN A 60 5.34 8.78 -3.87
CA GLN A 60 6.63 8.18 -4.23
C GLN A 60 7.01 8.38 -5.69
N LYS A 61 6.04 8.40 -6.62
CA LYS A 61 6.29 8.73 -8.04
C LYS A 61 6.65 10.20 -8.22
N GLY A 62 5.97 11.10 -7.51
CA GLY A 62 6.25 12.54 -7.55
C GLY A 62 7.63 12.89 -7.00
N GLU A 63 8.03 12.26 -5.90
CA GLU A 63 9.35 12.46 -5.28
C GLU A 63 10.52 12.03 -6.19
N GLN A 64 10.32 11.03 -7.06
CA GLN A 64 11.33 10.61 -8.03
C GLN A 64 11.50 11.58 -9.22
N GLY A 65 10.52 12.47 -9.47
CA GLY A 65 10.57 13.45 -10.56
C GLY A 65 11.26 14.78 -10.21
N HIS A 66 11.60 15.00 -8.94
CA HIS A 66 12.17 16.27 -8.46
C HIS A 66 13.71 16.28 -8.34
N TYR A 67 14.38 15.18 -8.71
CA TYR A 67 15.84 15.07 -8.77
C TYR A 67 16.35 14.87 -10.21
N GLN A 68 15.92 15.74 -11.14
CA GLN A 68 16.53 15.86 -12.47
C GLN A 68 16.92 17.31 -12.76
#